data_AF-A0A8J8SW42-F1
#
_entry.id   AF-A0A8J8SW42-F1
#
_cell.length_a   1.000
_cell.length_b   1.000
_cell.length_c   1.000
_cell.angle_alpha   90.00
_cell.angle_beta   90.00
_cell.angle_gamma   90.00
#
_symmetry.space_group_name_H-M   'P 1'
#
loop_
_entity.id
_entity.type
_entity.pdbx_description
1 polymer ?
#
loop_
_entity_poly.entity_id
_entity_poly.type
_entity_poly.pdbx_seq_one_letter_code
_entity_poly.pdbx_strand_id
1 'polypeptide(L)'
;MSDNSLFPAPINVVSINPDDDLQRIYEVFRLTGMMIAKSISDDRLIELPLSPVFWDLILGKKMNIFDLERLDPNLFKVFADLQVLANRKRDIDKAVFFDQDHKQRQLNTLKTQSGARLEDLTLAFTLPGYDSIELKPNGKDEDVTLDNLQEYIDLVLHFLFHETVKIQIQAFKKGFNHIFPVDNLRPFAGNLELEDMICGTQRNEDEWANPAKLAEFITPAHGFHQTSPQFLYFVRFMSELAMEDRRKFLRFITGSPRLPNGGFGSLDPKITVVLKKPIIPAGASSLMSQEMMQAQHIDEILPSVMACQNYIKLPAYSSFEMLRDKFMKAINEGANNFTLS
;
A
#
# COMPACT_ATOMS: atom_id res chain seq x y z
N MET A 1 7.94 3.84 -5.36
CA MET A 1 6.50 3.53 -5.19
C MET A 1 6.42 2.41 -4.18
N SER A 2 5.45 2.43 -3.28
CA SER A 2 5.25 1.33 -2.35
C SER A 2 4.90 0.07 -3.15
N ASP A 3 5.76 -0.95 -3.10
CA ASP A 3 5.65 -2.23 -3.83
C ASP A 3 4.35 -3.04 -3.58
N ASN A 4 3.33 -2.46 -2.91
CA ASN A 4 2.15 -3.16 -2.39
C ASN A 4 0.79 -2.49 -2.69
N SER A 5 0.70 -1.51 -3.61
CA SER A 5 -0.63 -0.94 -3.95
C SER A 5 -1.43 -1.85 -4.86
N LEU A 6 -2.73 -2.03 -4.57
CA LEU A 6 -3.63 -2.91 -5.30
C LEU A 6 -4.31 -2.17 -6.46
N PHE A 7 -4.29 -2.77 -7.64
CA PHE A 7 -5.05 -2.35 -8.81
C PHE A 7 -5.80 -3.57 -9.39
N PRO A 8 -7.01 -3.42 -9.94
CA PRO A 8 -7.74 -4.54 -10.52
C PRO A 8 -6.95 -5.22 -11.64
N ALA A 9 -6.89 -6.55 -11.61
CA ALA A 9 -6.39 -7.30 -12.75
C ALA A 9 -7.30 -7.07 -13.97
N PRO A 10 -6.74 -6.90 -15.19
CA PRO A 10 -7.48 -6.84 -16.44
C PRO A 10 -8.41 -8.04 -16.61
N ILE A 11 -9.68 -7.80 -16.93
CA ILE A 11 -10.63 -8.86 -17.31
C ILE A 11 -10.59 -9.03 -18.82
N ASN A 12 -10.40 -10.28 -19.25
CA ASN A 12 -10.69 -10.69 -20.61
C ASN A 12 -12.17 -11.09 -20.70
N VAL A 13 -13.00 -10.17 -21.21
CA VAL A 13 -14.46 -10.37 -21.29
C VAL A 13 -14.83 -11.49 -22.28
N VAL A 14 -13.95 -11.80 -23.24
CA VAL A 14 -14.19 -12.85 -24.24
C VAL A 14 -13.98 -14.24 -23.66
N SER A 15 -13.03 -14.41 -22.73
CA SER A 15 -12.67 -15.72 -22.18
C SER A 15 -13.28 -16.01 -20.80
N ILE A 16 -13.81 -15.00 -20.10
CA ILE A 16 -14.38 -15.19 -18.76
C ILE A 16 -15.75 -15.87 -18.83
N ASN A 17 -16.03 -16.80 -17.92
CA ASN A 17 -17.37 -17.35 -17.78
C ASN A 17 -18.32 -16.25 -17.22
N PRO A 18 -19.32 -15.80 -17.98
CA PRO A 18 -20.15 -14.66 -17.60
C PRO A 18 -21.08 -14.97 -16.41
N ASP A 19 -21.46 -16.23 -16.19
CA ASP A 19 -22.51 -16.57 -15.23
C ASP A 19 -22.00 -16.72 -13.79
N ASP A 20 -20.76 -17.17 -13.59
CA ASP A 20 -20.23 -17.45 -12.24
C ASP A 20 -19.02 -16.55 -11.90
N ASP A 21 -17.96 -16.59 -12.72
CA ASP A 21 -16.73 -15.83 -12.44
C ASP A 21 -16.96 -14.32 -12.48
N LEU A 22 -17.65 -13.83 -13.51
CA LEU A 22 -17.90 -12.40 -13.66
C LEU A 22 -18.80 -11.86 -12.55
N GLN A 23 -19.85 -12.62 -12.19
CA GLN A 23 -20.75 -12.26 -11.11
C GLN A 23 -20.02 -12.25 -9.76
N ARG A 24 -19.13 -13.21 -9.53
CA ARG A 24 -18.28 -13.24 -8.33
C ARG A 24 -17.37 -12.01 -8.26
N ILE A 25 -16.68 -11.67 -9.35
CA ILE A 25 -15.81 -10.48 -9.41
C ILE A 25 -16.65 -9.22 -9.14
N TYR A 26 -17.80 -9.09 -9.77
CA TYR A 26 -18.72 -7.98 -9.57
C TYR A 26 -19.10 -7.83 -8.09
N GLU A 27 -19.54 -8.90 -7.44
CA GLU A 27 -19.94 -8.85 -6.04
C GLU A 27 -18.76 -8.54 -5.11
N VAL A 28 -17.56 -9.05 -5.38
CA VAL A 28 -16.35 -8.71 -4.59
C VAL A 28 -16.04 -7.21 -4.67
N PHE A 29 -16.06 -6.61 -5.86
CA PHE A 29 -15.81 -5.17 -5.99
C PHE A 29 -16.95 -4.33 -5.39
N ARG A 30 -18.21 -4.76 -5.56
CA ARG A 30 -19.37 -4.09 -4.96
C ARG A 30 -19.29 -4.10 -3.43
N LEU A 31 -19.01 -5.25 -2.83
CA LEU A 31 -18.87 -5.37 -1.38
C LEU A 31 -17.66 -4.57 -0.87
N THR A 32 -16.54 -4.60 -1.59
CA THR A 32 -15.36 -3.78 -1.27
C THR A 32 -15.70 -2.28 -1.27
N GLY A 33 -16.42 -1.79 -2.29
CA GLY A 33 -16.86 -0.38 -2.33
C GLY A 33 -17.74 0.00 -1.14
N MET A 34 -18.69 -0.88 -0.78
CA MET A 34 -19.57 -0.67 0.38
C MET A 34 -18.79 -0.71 1.70
N MET A 35 -17.86 -1.65 1.85
CA MET A 35 -17.01 -1.81 3.03
C MET A 35 -16.17 -0.55 3.28
N ILE A 36 -15.51 -0.03 2.24
CA ILE A 36 -14.68 1.18 2.36
C ILE A 36 -15.55 2.41 2.67
N ALA A 37 -16.68 2.58 1.98
CA ALA A 37 -17.56 3.69 2.28
C ALA A 37 -18.06 3.63 3.73
N LYS A 38 -18.40 2.44 4.22
CA LYS A 38 -18.80 2.23 5.61
C LYS A 38 -17.64 2.52 6.58
N SER A 39 -16.41 2.12 6.23
CA SER A 39 -15.24 2.37 7.07
C SER A 39 -14.95 3.86 7.22
N ILE A 40 -15.07 4.64 6.14
CA ILE A 40 -14.94 6.10 6.18
C ILE A 40 -16.04 6.71 7.05
N SER A 41 -17.29 6.24 6.91
CA SER A 41 -18.42 6.72 7.72
C SER A 41 -18.27 6.43 9.21
N ASP A 42 -17.58 5.36 9.57
CA ASP A 42 -17.43 4.89 10.96
C ASP A 42 -16.07 5.26 11.57
N ASP A 43 -15.25 6.02 10.85
CA ASP A 43 -13.87 6.36 11.22
C ASP A 43 -13.03 5.11 11.57
N ARG A 44 -13.13 4.09 10.71
CA ARG A 44 -12.42 2.82 10.83
C ARG A 44 -11.41 2.65 9.70
N LEU A 45 -10.18 2.34 10.09
CA LEU A 45 -9.11 2.01 9.16
C LEU A 45 -9.26 0.58 8.61
N ILE A 46 -8.93 0.40 7.34
CA ILE A 46 -8.86 -0.90 6.66
C ILE A 46 -7.51 -0.97 5.94
N GLU A 47 -6.79 -2.09 6.11
CA GLU A 47 -5.54 -2.35 5.38
C GLU A 47 -5.83 -2.80 3.93
N LEU A 48 -6.32 -1.87 3.11
CA LEU A 48 -6.56 -2.10 1.69
C LEU A 48 -5.93 -0.96 0.86
N PRO A 49 -4.61 -1.05 0.58
CA PRO A 49 -3.87 0.03 -0.08
C PRO A 49 -4.20 0.07 -1.58
N LEU A 50 -5.34 0.66 -1.95
CA LEU A 50 -5.75 0.81 -3.34
C LEU A 50 -4.85 1.82 -4.06
N SER A 51 -4.45 1.50 -5.29
CA SER A 51 -3.63 2.37 -6.13
C SER A 51 -4.27 3.76 -6.30
N PRO A 52 -3.50 4.85 -6.25
CA PRO A 52 -4.00 6.20 -6.57
C PRO A 52 -4.68 6.30 -7.95
N VAL A 53 -4.24 5.47 -8.90
CA VAL A 53 -4.82 5.37 -10.25
C VAL A 53 -6.25 4.83 -10.19
N PHE A 54 -6.54 3.90 -9.28
CA PHE A 54 -7.88 3.35 -9.11
C PHE A 54 -8.87 4.41 -8.60
N TRP A 55 -8.44 5.26 -7.66
CA TRP A 55 -9.25 6.39 -7.18
C TRP A 55 -9.54 7.41 -8.27
N ASP A 56 -8.53 7.74 -9.07
CA ASP A 56 -8.67 8.63 -10.22
C ASP A 56 -9.73 8.10 -11.21
N LEU A 57 -9.72 6.80 -11.50
CA LEU A 57 -10.73 6.15 -12.35
C LEU A 57 -12.13 6.20 -11.75
N ILE A 58 -12.26 5.91 -10.46
CA ILE A 58 -13.54 5.96 -9.74
C ILE A 58 -14.16 7.36 -9.80
N LEU A 59 -13.33 8.39 -9.64
CA LEU A 59 -13.72 9.80 -9.69
C LEU A 59 -13.89 10.34 -11.11
N GLY A 60 -13.74 9.49 -12.13
CA GLY A 60 -13.97 9.83 -13.53
C GLY A 60 -12.90 10.73 -14.13
N LYS A 61 -11.67 10.73 -13.59
CA LYS A 61 -10.53 11.39 -14.22
C LYS A 61 -10.25 10.74 -15.58
N LYS A 62 -9.99 11.57 -16.59
CA LYS A 62 -9.51 11.10 -17.89
C LYS A 62 -8.03 10.73 -17.76
N MET A 63 -7.71 9.47 -18.02
CA MET A 63 -6.36 8.95 -17.90
C MET A 63 -5.50 9.28 -19.12
N ASN A 64 -4.21 9.37 -18.91
CA ASN A 64 -3.19 9.61 -19.93
C ASN A 64 -1.93 8.77 -19.65
N ILE A 65 -0.95 8.87 -20.54
CA ILE A 65 0.30 8.09 -20.45
C ILE A 65 1.08 8.31 -19.15
N PHE A 66 1.06 9.51 -18.55
CA PHE A 66 1.77 9.77 -17.30
C PHE A 66 1.11 9.10 -16.09
N ASP A 67 -0.18 8.75 -16.18
CA ASP A 67 -0.83 7.98 -15.14
C ASP A 67 -0.30 6.54 -15.06
N LEU A 68 0.26 6.03 -16.17
CA LEU A 68 0.91 4.73 -16.21
C LEU A 68 2.15 4.66 -15.32
N GLU A 69 2.87 5.77 -15.14
CA GLU A 69 4.04 5.82 -14.26
C GLU A 69 3.66 5.39 -12.84
N ARG A 70 2.48 5.83 -12.36
CA ARG A 70 1.95 5.52 -11.03
C ARG A 70 1.42 4.10 -10.89
N LEU A 71 1.13 3.42 -12.00
CA LEU A 71 0.66 2.02 -12.00
C LEU A 71 1.83 1.05 -12.20
N ASP A 72 2.65 1.30 -13.22
CA ASP A 72 3.81 0.52 -13.59
C ASP A 72 4.90 1.44 -14.18
N PRO A 73 5.90 1.85 -13.37
CA PRO A 73 7.00 2.69 -13.81
C PRO A 73 7.84 2.08 -14.94
N ASN A 74 7.92 0.75 -15.03
CA ASN A 74 8.71 0.09 -16.05
C ASN A 74 7.96 0.10 -17.38
N LEU A 75 6.67 -0.23 -17.36
CA LEU A 75 5.81 -0.14 -18.53
C LEU A 75 5.71 1.31 -19.03
N PHE A 76 5.63 2.28 -18.11
CA PHE A 76 5.67 3.71 -18.47
C PHE A 76 6.93 4.08 -19.24
N LYS A 77 8.12 3.65 -18.80
CA LYS A 77 9.38 3.94 -19.52
C LYS A 77 9.35 3.43 -20.96
N VAL A 78 8.85 2.19 -21.14
CA VAL A 78 8.71 1.59 -22.47
C VAL A 78 7.74 2.40 -23.33
N PHE A 79 6.55 2.70 -22.82
CA PHE A 79 5.53 3.43 -23.59
C PHE A 79 5.89 4.90 -23.83
N ALA A 80 6.62 5.53 -22.92
CA ALA A 80 7.17 6.87 -23.13
C ALA A 80 8.16 6.89 -24.30
N ASP A 81 9.00 5.86 -24.42
CA ASP A 81 9.92 5.72 -25.56
C ASP A 81 9.18 5.47 -26.87
N LEU A 82 8.20 4.56 -26.87
CA LEU A 82 7.31 4.34 -28.03
C LEU A 82 6.57 5.61 -28.44
N GLN A 83 6.11 6.41 -27.49
CA GLN A 83 5.43 7.68 -27.76
C GLN A 83 6.38 8.72 -28.37
N VAL A 84 7.67 8.73 -27.96
CA VAL A 84 8.70 9.57 -28.61
C VAL A 84 8.92 9.13 -30.05
N LEU A 85 8.98 7.82 -30.33
CA LEU A 85 9.08 7.29 -31.68
C LEU A 85 7.89 7.68 -32.56
N ALA A 86 6.66 7.50 -32.06
CA ALA A 86 5.44 7.87 -32.77
C ALA A 86 5.41 9.38 -33.08
N ASN A 87 5.83 10.23 -32.14
CA ASN A 87 5.92 11.67 -32.34
C ASN A 87 6.95 12.03 -33.42
N ARG A 88 8.16 11.45 -33.37
CA ARG A 88 9.20 11.69 -34.39
C ARG A 88 8.74 11.25 -35.78
N LYS A 89 8.09 10.08 -35.89
CA LYS A 89 7.51 9.60 -37.14
C LYS A 89 6.51 10.59 -37.71
N ARG A 90 5.57 11.06 -36.88
CA ARG A 90 4.58 12.07 -37.26
C ARG A 90 5.23 13.38 -37.71
N ASP A 91 6.31 13.80 -37.07
CA ASP A 91 7.01 15.04 -37.45
C ASP A 91 7.71 14.90 -38.81
N ILE A 92 8.31 13.74 -39.10
CA ILE A 92 8.89 13.39 -40.41
C ILE A 92 7.80 13.37 -41.48
N ASP A 93 6.67 12.73 -41.21
CA ASP A 93 5.54 12.66 -42.14
C ASP A 93 5.02 14.06 -42.51
N LYS A 94 4.93 14.96 -41.52
CA LYS A 94 4.49 16.34 -41.68
C LYS A 94 5.53 17.27 -42.31
N ALA A 95 6.79 16.87 -42.42
CA ALA A 95 7.83 17.70 -43.01
C ALA A 95 7.54 17.93 -44.50
N VAL A 96 7.21 19.18 -44.86
CA VAL A 96 6.82 19.56 -46.23
C VAL A 96 8.01 19.61 -47.18
N PHE A 97 9.20 19.90 -46.67
CA PHE A 97 10.42 20.07 -47.47
C PHE A 97 11.12 18.76 -47.84
N PHE A 98 10.66 17.63 -47.31
CA PHE A 98 11.25 16.32 -47.61
C PHE A 98 10.46 15.62 -48.70
N ASP A 99 11.17 15.13 -49.73
CA ASP A 99 10.61 14.17 -50.67
C ASP A 99 10.37 12.81 -49.97
N GLN A 100 9.65 11.91 -50.65
CA GLN A 100 9.29 10.61 -50.07
C GLN A 100 10.52 9.74 -49.75
N ASP A 101 11.56 9.78 -50.58
CA ASP A 101 12.78 9.01 -50.37
C ASP A 101 13.54 9.49 -49.12
N HIS A 102 13.60 10.80 -48.90
CA HIS A 102 14.23 11.41 -47.74
C HIS A 102 13.47 11.08 -46.47
N LYS A 103 12.12 11.12 -46.51
CA LYS A 103 11.28 10.68 -45.39
C LYS A 103 11.56 9.22 -45.06
N GLN A 104 11.56 8.32 -46.06
CA GLN A 104 11.82 6.90 -45.84
C GLN A 104 13.19 6.65 -45.21
N ARG A 105 14.23 7.36 -45.67
CA ARG A 105 15.57 7.26 -45.06
C ARG A 105 15.56 7.68 -43.59
N GLN A 106 14.88 8.78 -43.24
CA GLN A 106 14.77 9.22 -41.86
C GLN A 106 13.98 8.24 -41.00
N LEU A 107 12.86 7.70 -41.51
CA LEU A 107 12.07 6.69 -40.82
C LEU A 107 12.90 5.43 -40.51
N ASN A 108 13.71 4.96 -41.46
CA ASN A 108 14.60 3.81 -41.27
C ASN A 108 15.71 4.05 -40.22
N THR A 109 15.97 5.30 -39.83
CA THR A 109 16.93 5.63 -38.75
C THR A 109 16.29 5.71 -37.37
N LEU A 110 14.96 5.68 -37.28
CA LEU A 110 14.26 5.76 -36.00
C LEU A 110 14.53 4.49 -35.18
N LYS A 111 14.94 4.72 -33.93
CA LYS A 111 15.26 3.69 -32.94
C LYS A 111 14.78 4.14 -31.58
N THR A 112 14.42 3.15 -30.77
CA THR A 112 14.17 3.31 -29.32
C THR A 112 15.40 3.90 -28.62
N GLN A 113 15.22 4.38 -27.39
CA GLN A 113 16.33 4.86 -26.55
C GLN A 113 17.36 3.77 -26.27
N SER A 114 16.97 2.49 -26.28
CA SER A 114 17.88 1.35 -26.15
C SER A 114 18.62 1.02 -27.46
N GLY A 115 18.28 1.69 -28.57
CA GLY A 115 18.91 1.48 -29.88
C GLY A 115 18.30 0.36 -30.71
N ALA A 116 17.24 -0.30 -30.23
CA ALA A 116 16.47 -1.29 -30.98
C ALA A 116 15.54 -0.62 -32.00
N ARG A 117 15.31 -1.26 -33.14
CA ARG A 117 14.24 -0.86 -34.06
C ARG A 117 12.89 -1.31 -33.50
N LEU A 118 11.79 -0.72 -33.97
CA LEU A 118 10.46 -1.07 -33.50
C LEU A 118 10.13 -2.53 -33.84
N GLU A 119 10.49 -2.98 -35.03
CA GLU A 119 10.22 -4.34 -35.52
C GLU A 119 10.97 -5.40 -34.71
N ASP A 120 12.12 -5.03 -34.13
CA ASP A 120 12.92 -5.92 -33.28
C ASP A 120 12.24 -6.18 -31.92
N LEU A 121 11.24 -5.38 -31.53
CA LEU A 121 10.46 -5.57 -30.30
C LEU A 121 9.36 -6.62 -30.45
N THR A 122 9.04 -7.04 -31.68
CA THR A 122 8.02 -8.07 -31.98
C THR A 122 6.70 -7.82 -31.24
N LEU A 123 6.24 -6.58 -31.25
CA LEU A 123 4.99 -6.18 -30.59
C LEU A 123 3.81 -6.53 -31.51
N ALA A 124 2.76 -7.07 -30.93
CA ALA A 124 1.46 -7.26 -31.56
C ALA A 124 0.39 -6.43 -30.83
N PHE A 125 -0.81 -6.32 -31.38
CA PHE A 125 -1.95 -5.64 -30.74
C PHE A 125 -2.59 -6.49 -29.64
N THR A 126 -1.80 -6.84 -28.64
CA THR A 126 -2.22 -7.48 -27.38
C THR A 126 -1.86 -6.61 -26.19
N LEU A 127 -2.61 -6.77 -25.09
CA LEU A 127 -2.33 -6.04 -23.86
C LEU A 127 -1.00 -6.53 -23.23
N PRO A 128 -0.03 -5.64 -22.93
CA PRO A 128 1.24 -6.05 -22.34
C PRO A 128 1.05 -6.85 -21.04
N GLY A 129 1.65 -8.04 -21.00
CA GLY A 129 1.52 -8.98 -19.87
C GLY A 129 0.26 -9.85 -19.89
N TYR A 130 -0.65 -9.64 -20.86
CA TYR A 130 -1.91 -10.37 -21.01
C TYR A 130 -2.18 -10.70 -22.48
N ASP A 131 -1.36 -11.57 -23.08
CA ASP A 131 -1.41 -11.92 -24.51
C ASP A 131 -2.75 -12.51 -24.99
N SER A 132 -3.61 -12.94 -24.07
CA SER A 132 -4.97 -13.40 -24.40
C SER A 132 -5.95 -12.27 -24.68
N ILE A 133 -5.61 -11.03 -24.31
CA ILE A 133 -6.43 -9.84 -24.52
C ILE A 133 -5.94 -9.13 -25.78
N GLU A 134 -6.62 -9.39 -26.89
CA GLU A 134 -6.41 -8.65 -28.13
C GLU A 134 -7.05 -7.25 -28.04
N LEU A 135 -6.31 -6.24 -28.49
CA LEU A 135 -6.73 -4.84 -28.43
C LEU A 135 -7.67 -4.46 -29.58
N LYS A 136 -7.67 -5.27 -30.64
CA LYS A 136 -8.56 -5.18 -31.80
C LYS A 136 -8.72 -6.58 -32.43
N PRO A 137 -9.71 -6.80 -33.31
CA PRO A 137 -9.90 -8.10 -33.94
C PRO A 137 -8.66 -8.58 -34.71
N ASN A 138 -8.22 -9.82 -34.46
CA ASN A 138 -6.99 -10.41 -35.00
C ASN A 138 -5.73 -9.61 -34.61
N GLY A 139 -5.76 -8.91 -33.48
CA GLY A 139 -4.67 -8.03 -33.06
C GLY A 139 -3.38 -8.80 -32.74
N LYS A 140 -3.50 -10.08 -32.35
CA LYS A 140 -2.35 -10.95 -32.12
C LYS A 140 -1.57 -11.28 -33.38
N ASP A 141 -2.23 -11.27 -34.55
CA ASP A 141 -1.63 -11.59 -35.85
C ASP A 141 -1.19 -10.32 -36.61
N GLU A 142 -1.39 -9.13 -36.02
CA GLU A 142 -0.97 -7.85 -36.59
C GLU A 142 0.25 -7.29 -35.85
N ASP A 143 1.36 -7.16 -36.57
CA ASP A 143 2.58 -6.54 -36.06
C ASP A 143 2.41 -5.03 -35.87
N VAL A 144 3.01 -4.51 -34.79
CA VAL A 144 3.13 -3.08 -34.56
C VAL A 144 4.29 -2.52 -35.40
N THR A 145 3.95 -1.56 -36.24
CA THR A 145 4.84 -0.84 -37.16
C THR A 145 4.83 0.65 -36.84
N LEU A 146 5.74 1.41 -37.45
CA LEU A 146 5.78 2.87 -37.25
C LEU A 146 4.48 3.57 -37.69
N ASP A 147 3.72 2.97 -38.61
CA ASP A 147 2.47 3.52 -39.12
C ASP A 147 1.29 3.35 -38.18
N ASN A 148 1.21 2.22 -37.48
CA ASN A 148 0.13 1.91 -36.54
C ASN A 148 0.56 2.05 -35.06
N LEU A 149 1.79 2.51 -34.78
CA LEU A 149 2.32 2.65 -33.42
C LEU A 149 1.47 3.55 -32.52
N GLN A 150 0.96 4.67 -33.03
CA GLN A 150 0.11 5.56 -32.22
C GLN A 150 -1.21 4.87 -31.85
N GLU A 151 -1.80 4.10 -32.77
CA GLU A 151 -3.00 3.30 -32.52
C GLU A 151 -2.73 2.27 -31.42
N TYR A 152 -1.59 1.57 -31.49
CA TYR A 152 -1.18 0.61 -30.47
C TYR A 152 -1.09 1.27 -29.08
N ILE A 153 -0.41 2.42 -28.97
CA ILE A 153 -0.28 3.17 -27.71
C ILE A 153 -1.66 3.56 -27.16
N ASP A 154 -2.51 4.14 -28.02
CA ASP A 154 -3.85 4.61 -27.62
C ASP A 154 -4.73 3.45 -27.16
N LEU A 155 -4.68 2.31 -27.86
CA LEU A 155 -5.42 1.10 -27.51
C LEU A 155 -4.93 0.48 -26.21
N VAL A 156 -3.63 0.38 -25.98
CA VAL A 156 -3.11 -0.13 -24.70
C VAL A 156 -3.58 0.73 -23.54
N LEU A 157 -3.46 2.06 -23.64
CA LEU A 157 -3.93 2.97 -22.59
C LEU A 157 -5.44 2.84 -22.38
N HIS A 158 -6.21 2.70 -23.46
CA HIS A 158 -7.67 2.49 -23.37
C HIS A 158 -8.02 1.17 -22.66
N PHE A 159 -7.37 0.07 -23.02
CA PHE A 159 -7.66 -1.23 -22.41
C PHE A 159 -7.21 -1.30 -20.95
N LEU A 160 -6.04 -0.75 -20.61
CA LEU A 160 -5.50 -0.74 -19.23
C LEU A 160 -6.39 0.05 -18.27
N PHE A 161 -6.85 1.24 -18.70
CA PHE A 161 -7.55 2.17 -17.79
C PHE A 161 -9.07 2.15 -17.92
N HIS A 162 -9.61 1.59 -19.00
CA HIS A 162 -11.05 1.59 -19.24
C HIS A 162 -11.59 0.20 -19.49
N GLU A 163 -11.29 -0.42 -20.63
CA GLU A 163 -12.07 -1.58 -21.10
C GLU A 163 -11.97 -2.77 -20.14
N THR A 164 -10.76 -3.13 -19.72
CA THR A 164 -10.52 -4.35 -18.92
C THR A 164 -10.82 -4.19 -17.42
N VAL A 165 -11.03 -2.97 -16.96
CA VAL A 165 -11.31 -2.65 -15.54
C VAL A 165 -12.70 -2.08 -15.30
N LYS A 166 -13.48 -1.87 -16.37
CA LYS A 166 -14.79 -1.20 -16.36
C LYS A 166 -15.75 -1.82 -15.36
N ILE A 167 -15.84 -3.15 -15.32
CA ILE A 167 -16.82 -3.88 -14.50
C ILE A 167 -16.48 -3.73 -13.02
N GLN A 168 -15.19 -3.86 -12.67
CA GLN A 168 -14.66 -3.68 -11.33
C GLN A 168 -14.92 -2.25 -10.83
N ILE A 169 -14.62 -1.23 -11.65
CA ILE A 169 -14.84 0.18 -11.32
C ILE A 169 -16.33 0.47 -11.10
N GLN A 170 -17.20 -0.01 -12.00
CA GLN A 170 -18.65 0.21 -11.89
C GLN A 170 -19.25 -0.49 -10.67
N ALA A 171 -18.85 -1.73 -10.41
CA ALA A 171 -19.29 -2.49 -9.25
C ALA A 171 -18.87 -1.79 -7.94
N PHE A 172 -17.60 -1.40 -7.85
CA PHE A 172 -17.08 -0.64 -6.70
C PHE A 172 -17.86 0.65 -6.48
N LYS A 173 -18.05 1.47 -7.52
CA LYS A 173 -18.82 2.72 -7.43
C LYS A 173 -20.23 2.49 -6.95
N LYS A 174 -20.90 1.44 -7.47
CA LYS A 174 -22.27 1.08 -7.04
C LYS A 174 -22.33 0.71 -5.57
N GLY A 175 -21.36 -0.07 -5.08
CA GLY A 175 -21.24 -0.43 -3.68
C GLY A 175 -20.97 0.78 -2.78
N PHE A 176 -20.02 1.62 -3.17
CA PHE A 176 -19.65 2.83 -2.43
C PHE A 176 -20.82 3.80 -2.31
N ASN A 177 -21.47 4.12 -3.44
CA ASN A 177 -22.60 5.04 -3.52
C ASN A 177 -23.85 4.57 -2.75
N HIS A 178 -23.90 3.30 -2.33
CA HIS A 178 -24.96 2.81 -1.46
C HIS A 178 -24.88 3.40 -0.05
N ILE A 179 -23.68 3.76 0.43
CA ILE A 179 -23.47 4.36 1.75
C ILE A 179 -23.46 5.89 1.64
N PHE A 180 -22.60 6.47 0.79
CA PHE A 180 -22.64 7.89 0.44
C PHE A 180 -21.97 8.15 -0.93
N PRO A 181 -22.25 9.30 -1.59
CA PRO A 181 -21.74 9.56 -2.94
C PRO A 181 -20.21 9.61 -3.01
N VAL A 182 -19.63 8.82 -3.92
CA VAL A 182 -18.18 8.74 -4.13
C VAL A 182 -17.57 10.06 -4.60
N ASP A 183 -18.35 10.92 -5.25
CA ASP A 183 -17.90 12.25 -5.68
C ASP A 183 -17.57 13.18 -4.49
N ASN A 184 -18.08 12.88 -3.30
CA ASN A 184 -17.68 13.60 -2.07
C ASN A 184 -16.20 13.39 -1.73
N LEU A 185 -15.55 12.38 -2.30
CA LEU A 185 -14.13 12.12 -2.14
C LEU A 185 -13.24 13.03 -3.01
N ARG A 186 -13.82 13.77 -3.96
CA ARG A 186 -13.08 14.60 -4.91
C ARG A 186 -12.14 15.63 -4.28
N PRO A 187 -12.45 16.28 -3.13
CA PRO A 187 -11.52 17.19 -2.46
C PRO A 187 -10.21 16.53 -2.00
N PHE A 188 -10.21 15.22 -1.78
CA PHE A 188 -9.05 14.44 -1.35
C PHE A 188 -8.32 13.75 -2.51
N ALA A 189 -8.78 13.97 -3.75
CA ALA A 189 -8.25 13.34 -4.95
C ALA A 189 -6.90 13.92 -5.39
N GLY A 190 -6.11 13.10 -6.10
CA GLY A 190 -4.83 13.53 -6.67
C GLY A 190 -3.62 13.37 -5.75
N ASN A 191 -3.83 13.11 -4.45
CA ASN A 191 -2.79 12.89 -3.45
C ASN A 191 -2.98 11.53 -2.74
N LEU A 192 -2.04 11.16 -1.86
CA LEU A 192 -2.14 9.99 -0.98
C LEU A 192 -3.15 10.18 0.17
N GLU A 193 -3.94 11.25 0.18
CA GLU A 193 -4.88 11.58 1.25
C GLU A 193 -6.05 10.58 1.35
N LEU A 194 -6.56 10.11 0.21
CA LEU A 194 -7.57 9.04 0.21
C LEU A 194 -7.05 7.73 0.77
N GLU A 195 -5.80 7.38 0.45
CA GLU A 195 -5.17 6.19 1.03
C GLU A 195 -4.99 6.38 2.55
N ASP A 196 -4.51 7.53 3.00
CA ASP A 196 -4.32 7.81 4.43
C ASP A 196 -5.66 7.81 5.18
N MET A 197 -6.73 8.33 4.59
CA MET A 197 -8.08 8.29 5.18
C MET A 197 -8.60 6.86 5.37
N ILE A 198 -8.26 5.94 4.47
CA ILE A 198 -8.78 4.57 4.52
C ILE A 198 -7.85 3.65 5.29
N CYS A 199 -6.55 3.74 5.05
CA CYS A 199 -5.56 2.83 5.60
C CYS A 199 -4.87 3.37 6.86
N GLY A 200 -4.93 4.68 7.10
CA GLY A 200 -4.12 5.38 8.09
C GLY A 200 -2.81 5.87 7.51
N THR A 201 -2.17 6.78 8.24
CA THR A 201 -0.97 7.47 7.79
C THR A 201 0.32 6.76 8.23
N GLN A 202 1.34 6.90 7.39
CA GLN A 202 2.74 6.57 7.71
C GLN A 202 3.62 7.83 7.70
N ARG A 203 3.02 9.01 7.48
CA ARG A 203 3.71 10.29 7.26
C ARG A 203 3.88 11.07 8.56
N ASN A 204 4.37 10.40 9.60
CA ASN A 204 4.54 10.98 10.93
C ASN A 204 5.95 10.76 11.50
N GLU A 205 6.96 10.84 10.64
CA GLU A 205 8.37 10.64 10.99
C GLU A 205 8.82 11.51 12.17
N ASP A 206 8.36 12.77 12.21
CA ASP A 206 8.68 13.71 13.30
C ASP A 206 8.15 13.26 14.67
N GLU A 207 7.07 12.46 14.70
CA GLU A 207 6.58 11.86 15.93
C GLU A 207 7.47 10.71 16.36
N TRP A 208 7.80 9.80 15.44
CA TRP A 208 8.65 8.66 15.72
C TRP A 208 10.04 9.08 16.18
N ALA A 209 10.67 10.04 15.48
CA ALA A 209 12.04 10.45 15.76
C ALA A 209 12.21 11.25 17.07
N ASN A 210 11.11 11.66 17.73
CA ASN A 210 11.15 12.50 18.92
C ASN A 210 10.62 11.76 20.16
N PRO A 211 11.51 11.21 21.01
CA PRO A 211 11.14 10.57 22.27
C PRO A 211 10.26 11.43 23.18
N ALA A 212 10.53 12.74 23.28
CA ALA A 212 9.75 13.61 24.16
C ALA A 212 8.29 13.71 23.68
N LYS A 213 8.09 13.84 22.35
CA LYS A 213 6.77 13.87 21.73
C LYS A 213 6.03 12.53 21.88
N LEU A 214 6.72 11.40 21.71
CA LEU A 214 6.14 10.08 21.96
C LEU A 214 5.66 9.92 23.42
N ALA A 215 6.44 10.39 24.39
CA ALA A 215 6.06 10.33 25.80
C ALA A 215 4.77 11.11 26.12
N GLU A 216 4.46 12.17 25.38
CA GLU A 216 3.20 12.93 25.52
C GLU A 216 1.97 12.12 25.09
N PHE A 217 2.15 11.17 24.17
CA PHE A 217 1.05 10.34 23.64
C PHE A 217 0.85 9.04 24.40
N ILE A 218 1.76 8.68 25.30
CA ILE A 218 1.75 7.40 26.02
C ILE A 218 1.52 7.66 27.52
N THR A 219 0.57 6.93 28.10
CA THR A 219 0.22 7.03 29.52
C THR A 219 0.91 5.92 30.32
N PRO A 220 1.94 6.22 31.13
CA PRO A 220 2.45 5.26 32.11
C PRO A 220 1.45 5.11 33.26
N ALA A 221 1.15 3.88 33.66
CA ALA A 221 0.21 3.60 34.74
C ALA A 221 0.60 2.34 35.54
N HIS A 222 -0.10 2.10 36.65
CA HIS A 222 -0.03 0.87 37.45
C HIS A 222 1.39 0.35 37.71
N GLY A 223 2.27 1.20 38.23
CA GLY A 223 3.65 0.86 38.59
C GLY A 223 4.73 1.57 37.76
N PHE A 224 4.34 2.31 36.72
CA PHE A 224 5.21 3.25 36.02
C PHE A 224 4.71 4.68 36.11
N HIS A 225 5.65 5.61 35.95
CA HIS A 225 5.44 7.06 35.86
C HIS A 225 6.29 7.63 34.70
N GLN A 226 6.09 8.90 34.34
CA GLN A 226 6.79 9.55 33.22
C GLN A 226 8.32 9.54 33.34
N THR A 227 8.85 9.46 34.57
CA THR A 227 10.30 9.43 34.84
C THR A 227 10.85 8.03 35.10
N SER A 228 10.01 6.98 35.04
CA SER A 228 10.45 5.60 35.25
C SER A 228 11.48 5.19 34.17
N PRO A 229 12.63 4.61 34.54
CA PRO A 229 13.66 4.22 33.57
C PRO A 229 13.13 3.34 32.45
N GLN A 230 12.28 2.35 32.77
CA GLN A 230 11.74 1.41 31.79
C GLN A 230 10.71 2.04 30.85
N PHE A 231 9.98 3.05 31.32
CA PHE A 231 9.12 3.85 30.44
C PHE A 231 9.97 4.67 29.46
N LEU A 232 11.03 5.32 29.94
CA LEU A 232 11.96 6.04 29.08
C LEU A 232 12.69 5.11 28.10
N TYR A 233 13.03 3.89 28.50
CA TYR A 233 13.57 2.85 27.62
C TYR A 233 12.58 2.47 26.53
N PHE A 234 11.30 2.31 26.86
CA PHE A 234 10.25 1.99 25.89
C PHE A 234 10.08 3.10 24.86
N VAL A 235 10.02 4.35 25.30
CA VAL A 235 9.89 5.52 24.42
C VAL A 235 11.13 5.66 23.52
N ARG A 236 12.32 5.48 24.08
CA ARG A 236 13.57 5.44 23.30
C ARG A 236 13.53 4.31 22.26
N PHE A 237 13.10 3.12 22.65
CA PHE A 237 12.99 1.96 21.77
C PHE A 237 12.10 2.27 20.57
N MET A 238 10.92 2.85 20.80
CA MET A 238 10.02 3.28 19.71
C MET A 238 10.70 4.26 18.75
N SER A 239 11.47 5.22 19.27
CA SER A 239 12.15 6.21 18.43
C SER A 239 13.29 5.67 17.58
N GLU A 240 13.89 4.55 17.99
CA GLU A 240 14.98 3.88 17.28
C GLU A 240 14.48 2.80 16.29
N LEU A 241 13.16 2.60 16.16
CA LEU A 241 12.60 1.62 15.21
C LEU A 241 12.75 2.06 13.76
N ALA A 242 13.24 1.15 12.92
CA ALA A 242 13.24 1.31 11.47
C ALA A 242 11.81 1.26 10.91
N MET A 243 11.57 1.89 9.76
CA MET A 243 10.25 2.00 9.12
C MET A 243 9.54 0.65 8.95
N GLU A 244 10.29 -0.40 8.57
CA GLU A 244 9.77 -1.76 8.41
C GLU A 244 9.29 -2.39 9.72
N ASP A 245 9.96 -2.11 10.83
CA ASP A 245 9.61 -2.63 12.14
C ASP A 245 8.51 -1.81 12.82
N ARG A 246 8.36 -0.52 12.49
CA ARG A 246 7.25 0.31 12.98
C ARG A 246 5.90 -0.27 12.60
N ARG A 247 5.74 -0.80 11.38
CA ARG A 247 4.49 -1.46 10.95
C ARG A 247 4.19 -2.71 11.77
N LYS A 248 5.21 -3.54 12.02
CA LYS A 248 5.06 -4.75 12.84
C LYS A 248 4.74 -4.38 14.29
N PHE A 249 5.42 -3.37 14.82
CA PHE A 249 5.19 -2.84 16.16
C PHE A 249 3.76 -2.32 16.32
N LEU A 250 3.29 -1.44 15.42
CA LEU A 250 1.93 -0.93 15.47
C LEU A 250 0.91 -2.07 15.39
N ARG A 251 1.08 -3.01 14.45
CA ARG A 251 0.20 -4.17 14.35
C ARG A 251 0.20 -5.01 15.63
N PHE A 252 1.34 -5.16 16.28
CA PHE A 252 1.46 -5.85 17.57
C PHE A 252 0.70 -5.11 18.68
N ILE A 253 0.88 -3.79 18.83
CA ILE A 253 0.33 -3.04 19.97
C ILE A 253 -1.11 -2.52 19.76
N THR A 254 -1.56 -2.31 18.52
CA THR A 254 -2.89 -1.75 18.18
C THR A 254 -3.74 -2.65 17.30
N GLY A 255 -3.16 -3.71 16.71
CA GLY A 255 -3.83 -4.53 15.70
C GLY A 255 -3.83 -3.93 14.29
N SER A 256 -3.44 -2.65 14.13
CA SER A 256 -3.32 -1.97 12.84
C SER A 256 -1.87 -1.66 12.52
N PRO A 257 -1.37 -1.91 11.29
CA PRO A 257 0.00 -1.59 10.92
C PRO A 257 0.24 -0.10 10.61
N ARG A 258 -0.80 0.74 10.68
CA ARG A 258 -0.74 2.19 10.47
C ARG A 258 -1.52 2.93 11.55
N LEU A 259 -1.15 4.18 11.79
CA LEU A 259 -1.83 5.06 12.75
C LEU A 259 -3.03 5.76 12.11
N PRO A 260 -4.04 6.17 12.90
CA PRO A 260 -5.07 7.07 12.43
C PRO A 260 -4.51 8.37 11.86
N ASN A 261 -5.35 9.07 11.10
CA ASN A 261 -5.04 10.44 10.71
C ASN A 261 -4.85 11.28 11.98
N GLY A 262 -3.74 12.04 12.04
CA GLY A 262 -3.32 12.75 13.25
C GLY A 262 -2.41 11.96 14.19
N GLY A 263 -1.91 10.80 13.76
CA GLY A 263 -0.77 10.11 14.39
C GLY A 263 -1.09 9.50 15.74
N PHE A 264 -0.08 9.39 16.61
CA PHE A 264 -0.22 8.76 17.92
C PHE A 264 -1.23 9.46 18.84
N GLY A 265 -1.36 10.78 18.72
CA GLY A 265 -2.30 11.57 19.52
C GLY A 265 -3.77 11.28 19.23
N SER A 266 -4.06 10.68 18.07
CA SER A 266 -5.43 10.36 17.62
C SER A 266 -5.81 8.90 17.89
N LEU A 267 -4.97 8.14 18.60
CA LEU A 267 -5.33 6.81 19.08
C LEU A 267 -6.36 6.92 20.20
N ASP A 268 -7.50 6.26 20.01
CA ASP A 268 -8.54 6.09 21.03
C ASP A 268 -8.83 4.59 21.22
N PRO A 269 -8.51 4.02 22.40
CA PRO A 269 -7.88 4.65 23.57
C PRO A 269 -6.39 4.99 23.35
N LYS A 270 -5.85 5.92 24.13
CA LYS A 270 -4.40 6.22 24.12
C LYS A 270 -3.57 5.01 24.54
N ILE A 271 -2.32 4.94 24.07
CA ILE A 271 -1.39 3.89 24.49
C ILE A 271 -1.15 3.98 25.99
N THR A 272 -1.35 2.88 26.70
CA THR A 272 -1.11 2.79 28.14
C THR A 272 -0.03 1.75 28.42
N VAL A 273 1.02 2.12 29.15
CA VAL A 273 2.13 1.22 29.51
C VAL A 273 2.12 0.98 31.01
N VAL A 274 2.07 -0.29 31.41
CA VAL A 274 2.00 -0.68 32.81
C VAL A 274 3.03 -1.71 33.19
N LEU A 275 3.34 -1.76 34.49
CA LEU A 275 4.23 -2.77 35.03
C LEU A 275 3.60 -4.16 34.93
N LYS A 276 4.27 -5.06 34.21
CA LYS A 276 3.95 -6.49 34.23
C LYS A 276 4.55 -7.11 35.48
N LYS A 277 3.70 -7.48 36.42
CA LYS A 277 4.13 -8.22 37.61
C LYS A 277 4.52 -9.65 37.22
N PRO A 278 5.66 -10.18 37.71
CA PRO A 278 6.02 -11.57 37.47
C PRO A 278 4.98 -12.50 38.11
N ILE A 279 4.60 -13.56 37.39
CA ILE A 279 3.74 -14.62 37.93
C ILE A 279 4.64 -15.54 38.75
N ILE A 280 4.58 -15.41 40.08
CA ILE A 280 5.26 -16.35 40.97
C ILE A 280 4.31 -17.55 41.17
N PRO A 281 4.70 -18.77 40.81
CA PRO A 281 3.91 -19.96 41.08
C PRO A 281 3.62 -20.05 42.59
N ALA A 282 2.37 -20.27 42.96
CA ALA A 282 1.97 -20.46 44.35
C ALA A 282 2.77 -21.64 44.96
N GLY A 283 3.69 -21.36 45.89
CA GLY A 283 4.53 -22.35 46.56
C GLY A 283 6.04 -22.15 46.42
N ALA A 284 6.51 -21.26 45.54
CA ALA A 284 7.94 -20.95 45.42
C ALA A 284 8.40 -19.92 46.47
N SER A 285 8.32 -20.27 47.75
CA SER A 285 9.02 -19.54 48.81
C SER A 285 10.07 -20.45 49.44
N SER A 286 11.27 -20.49 48.87
CA SER A 286 12.41 -21.04 49.59
C SER A 286 13.73 -20.48 49.08
N LEU A 287 14.44 -19.83 50.00
CA LEU A 287 15.90 -19.63 50.04
C LEU A 287 16.53 -18.44 49.27
N MET A 288 15.78 -17.61 48.54
CA MET A 288 16.29 -16.34 48.00
C MET A 288 15.37 -15.19 48.37
N SER A 289 15.90 -13.98 48.60
CA SER A 289 15.06 -12.80 48.79
C SER A 289 14.15 -12.64 47.56
N GLN A 290 12.86 -12.39 47.78
CA GLN A 290 11.87 -12.25 46.68
C GLN A 290 12.33 -11.24 45.62
N GLU A 291 13.08 -10.21 46.03
CA GLU A 291 13.65 -9.18 45.17
C GLU A 291 14.76 -9.71 44.23
N MET A 292 15.62 -10.63 44.68
CA MET A 292 16.72 -11.19 43.86
C MET A 292 16.22 -12.25 42.87
N MET A 293 15.25 -13.08 43.26
CA MET A 293 14.58 -14.02 42.34
C MET A 293 13.78 -13.27 41.27
N GLN A 294 13.16 -12.14 41.63
CA GLN A 294 12.42 -11.29 40.68
C GLN A 294 13.34 -10.62 39.67
N ALA A 295 14.51 -10.13 40.07
CA ALA A 295 15.44 -9.44 39.18
C ALA A 295 16.05 -10.34 38.09
N GLN A 296 16.34 -11.63 38.38
CA GLN A 296 16.91 -12.53 37.37
C GLN A 296 15.87 -13.09 36.39
N HIS A 297 14.62 -13.29 36.83
CA HIS A 297 13.55 -13.79 35.94
C HIS A 297 12.84 -12.68 35.15
N ILE A 298 12.90 -11.41 35.57
CA ILE A 298 12.16 -10.31 34.89
C ILE A 298 12.58 -10.17 33.42
N ASP A 299 13.88 -10.34 33.15
CA ASP A 299 14.49 -10.19 31.83
C ASP A 299 14.21 -11.39 30.90
N GLU A 300 13.67 -12.49 31.43
CA GLU A 300 13.23 -13.63 30.64
C GLU A 300 11.78 -13.48 30.16
N ILE A 301 10.97 -12.70 30.87
CA ILE A 301 9.55 -12.52 30.59
C ILE A 301 9.38 -11.64 29.36
N LEU A 302 8.51 -12.05 28.41
CA LEU A 302 8.12 -11.22 27.27
C LEU A 302 7.08 -10.16 27.66
N PRO A 303 7.07 -8.99 27.00
CA PRO A 303 5.96 -8.07 27.14
C PRO A 303 4.68 -8.70 26.57
N SER A 304 3.53 -8.20 26.99
CA SER A 304 2.23 -8.66 26.48
C SER A 304 1.32 -7.47 26.25
N VAL A 305 0.49 -7.56 25.22
CA VAL A 305 -0.33 -6.46 24.72
C VAL A 305 -1.80 -6.84 24.70
N MET A 306 -2.67 -5.89 24.98
CA MET A 306 -4.10 -5.99 24.75
C MET A 306 -4.43 -4.96 23.67
N ALA A 307 -4.32 -5.39 22.41
CA ALA A 307 -4.39 -4.49 21.25
C ALA A 307 -5.69 -3.70 21.18
N CYS A 308 -6.83 -4.31 21.55
CA CYS A 308 -8.13 -3.62 21.59
C CYS A 308 -8.18 -2.42 22.56
N GLN A 309 -7.25 -2.35 23.52
CA GLN A 309 -7.17 -1.29 24.52
C GLN A 309 -5.89 -0.45 24.40
N ASN A 310 -5.08 -0.68 23.35
CA ASN A 310 -3.73 -0.09 23.20
C ASN A 310 -2.91 -0.20 24.50
N TYR A 311 -3.04 -1.33 25.20
CA TYR A 311 -2.55 -1.50 26.57
C TYR A 311 -1.38 -2.49 26.62
N ILE A 312 -0.24 -2.02 27.09
CA ILE A 312 1.03 -2.75 27.08
C ILE A 312 1.43 -3.08 28.53
N LYS A 313 1.59 -4.37 28.82
CA LYS A 313 2.17 -4.86 30.07
C LYS A 313 3.66 -5.10 29.84
N LEU A 314 4.49 -4.21 30.37
CA LEU A 314 5.94 -4.19 30.21
C LEU A 314 6.63 -4.66 31.50
N PRO A 315 7.46 -5.73 31.45
CA PRO A 315 8.31 -6.10 32.58
C PRO A 315 9.29 -4.98 32.96
N ALA A 316 9.69 -4.92 34.23
CA ALA A 316 10.68 -3.95 34.69
C ALA A 316 12.10 -4.38 34.29
N TYR A 317 12.39 -4.39 32.99
CA TYR A 317 13.68 -4.82 32.44
C TYR A 317 14.86 -4.08 33.08
N SER A 318 15.98 -4.80 33.25
CA SER A 318 17.18 -4.29 33.90
C SER A 318 17.94 -3.26 33.05
N SER A 319 17.84 -3.36 31.72
CA SER A 319 18.51 -2.46 30.78
C SER A 319 17.67 -2.17 29.54
N PHE A 320 18.09 -1.15 28.78
CA PHE A 320 17.49 -0.81 27.50
C PHE A 320 17.65 -1.94 26.48
N GLU A 321 18.81 -2.60 26.45
CA GLU A 321 19.14 -3.69 25.54
C GLU A 321 18.22 -4.89 25.79
N MET A 322 17.93 -5.21 27.06
CA MET A 322 16.97 -6.26 27.41
C MET A 322 15.56 -5.92 26.96
N LEU A 323 15.11 -4.67 27.16
CA LEU A 323 13.82 -4.22 26.64
C LEU A 323 13.77 -4.40 25.12
N ARG A 324 14.78 -3.91 24.40
CA ARG A 324 14.83 -3.96 22.94
C ARG A 324 14.78 -5.40 22.43
N ASP A 325 15.61 -6.29 22.97
CA ASP A 325 15.64 -7.71 22.58
C ASP A 325 14.28 -8.38 22.80
N LYS A 326 13.71 -8.24 24.00
CA LYS A 326 12.46 -8.90 24.37
C LYS A 326 11.25 -8.36 23.63
N PHE A 327 11.20 -7.05 23.40
CA PHE A 327 10.10 -6.44 22.66
C PHE A 327 10.17 -6.82 21.17
N MET A 328 11.35 -6.80 20.55
CA MET A 328 11.53 -7.26 19.16
C MET A 328 11.19 -8.73 19.02
N LYS A 329 11.61 -9.57 19.99
CA LYS A 329 11.22 -10.98 20.02
C LYS A 329 9.70 -11.15 20.07
N ALA A 330 9.01 -10.43 20.96
CA ALA A 330 7.55 -10.49 21.08
C ALA A 330 6.83 -10.02 19.81
N ILE A 331 7.31 -8.96 19.14
CA ILE A 331 6.75 -8.49 17.86
C ILE A 331 6.88 -9.56 16.79
N ASN A 332 8.06 -10.18 16.66
CA ASN A 332 8.35 -11.15 15.61
C ASN A 332 7.64 -12.49 15.83
N GLU A 333 7.57 -12.97 17.08
CA GLU A 333 6.91 -14.23 17.43
C GLU A 333 5.39 -14.08 17.56
N GLY A 334 4.90 -12.90 17.99
CA GLY A 334 3.49 -12.61 18.18
C GLY A 334 2.72 -12.25 16.91
N ALA A 335 3.41 -11.96 15.80
CA ALA A 335 2.80 -11.50 14.54
C ALA A 335 1.75 -12.46 13.95
N ASN A 336 1.81 -13.76 14.28
CA ASN A 336 0.90 -14.80 13.78
C ASN A 336 0.06 -15.47 14.86
N ASN A 337 0.12 -15.01 16.12
CA ASN A 337 -0.47 -15.70 17.26
C ASN A 337 -1.45 -14.79 18.01
N PHE A 338 -2.72 -14.82 17.60
CA PHE A 338 -3.83 -14.17 18.31
C PHE A 338 -4.43 -15.12 19.36
N THR A 339 -3.62 -15.57 20.31
CA THR A 339 -4.16 -16.30 21.46
C THR A 339 -4.80 -15.31 22.42
N LEU A 340 -6.13 -15.37 22.55
CA LEU A 340 -6.88 -14.69 23.60
C LEU A 340 -6.27 -15.09 24.96
N SER A 341 -5.75 -14.09 25.68
CA SER A 341 -5.24 -14.26 27.05
C SER A 341 -6.37 -14.30 28.06
#